data_AF-A0AAE3P607-F1
#
_entry.id   AF-A0AAE3P607-F1
#
_cell.length_a   1.000
_cell.length_b   1.000
_cell.length_c   1.000
_cell.angle_alpha   90.00
_cell.angle_beta   90.00
_cell.angle_gamma   90.00
#
_symmetry.space_group_name_H-M   'P 1'
#
loop_
_entity.id
_entity.type
_entity.pdbx_description
1 polymer ?
#
loop_
_entity_poly.entity_id
_entity_poly.type
_entity_poly.pdbx_seq_one_letter_code
_entity_poly.pdbx_strand_id
1 'polypeptide(L)'
;MRNSWFKKIVILFMAFFLLSSCKNLEILKSSFYEFKEKASERIKVSLSRIPFIKKHITLPPAPEKLYTETKDLIDQLKAYKAEDIFKDEYERVLNAWEKAKELYQNKYYKSAEKELKKVNSMAKKLLENVKAYRETLKTSALKKYKKMEKIAQRVLKNIKSEKKRLEIKLYLWKLKNLIEMEEYDEFQRELQNPPF
;
A
#
# COMPACT_ATOMS: atom_id res chain seq x y z
N MET A 1 8.41 -45.32 47.30
CA MET A 1 8.95 -44.35 46.32
C MET A 1 8.18 -44.26 44.98
N ARG A 2 6.89 -44.63 44.89
CA ARG A 2 6.13 -44.65 43.60
C ARG A 2 5.20 -43.44 43.38
N ASN A 3 4.94 -42.65 44.42
CA ASN A 3 3.98 -41.54 44.38
C ASN A 3 4.55 -40.19 43.89
N SER A 4 5.88 -39.99 43.88
CA SER A 4 6.46 -38.71 43.47
C SER A 4 6.52 -38.55 41.94
N TRP A 5 6.70 -39.65 41.20
CA TRP A 5 6.76 -39.64 39.73
C TRP A 5 5.37 -39.40 39.11
N PHE A 6 4.34 -40.06 39.62
CA PHE A 6 2.94 -39.82 39.21
C PHE A 6 2.51 -38.38 39.49
N LYS A 7 2.86 -37.84 40.67
CA LYS A 7 2.60 -36.42 40.99
C LYS A 7 3.32 -35.47 40.04
N LYS A 8 4.58 -35.75 39.65
CA LYS A 8 5.31 -34.95 38.67
C LYS A 8 4.66 -34.99 37.28
N ILE A 9 4.22 -36.15 36.82
CA ILE A 9 3.52 -36.29 35.52
C ILE A 9 2.17 -35.58 35.54
N VAL A 10 1.40 -35.72 36.62
CA VAL A 10 0.10 -35.05 36.77
C VAL A 10 0.27 -33.53 36.84
N ILE A 11 1.31 -33.03 37.51
CA ILE A 11 1.65 -31.60 37.52
C ILE A 11 2.09 -31.14 36.13
N LEU A 12 2.82 -31.95 35.36
CA LEU A 12 3.25 -31.64 33.99
C LEU A 12 2.06 -31.63 33.02
N PHE A 13 1.13 -32.57 33.16
CA PHE A 13 -0.13 -32.63 32.40
C PHE A 13 -1.08 -31.50 32.79
N MET A 14 -1.18 -31.15 34.08
CA MET A 14 -1.93 -29.97 34.52
C MET A 14 -1.28 -28.67 34.05
N ALA A 15 0.04 -28.55 34.06
CA ALA A 15 0.75 -27.39 33.51
C ALA A 15 0.53 -27.28 32.00
N PHE A 16 0.53 -28.39 31.27
CA PHE A 16 0.17 -28.44 29.85
C PHE A 16 -1.30 -28.01 29.62
N PHE A 17 -2.22 -28.47 30.47
CA PHE A 17 -3.64 -28.10 30.43
C PHE A 17 -3.90 -26.63 30.80
N LEU A 18 -3.12 -26.07 31.74
CA LEU A 18 -3.18 -24.66 32.16
C LEU A 18 -2.56 -23.73 31.10
N LEU A 19 -1.54 -24.19 30.37
CA LEU A 19 -0.95 -23.48 29.23
C LEU A 19 -1.82 -23.53 27.97
N SER A 20 -2.69 -24.53 27.84
CA SER A 20 -3.81 -24.54 26.87
C SER A 20 -4.98 -23.67 27.34
N SER A 21 -4.69 -22.45 27.76
CA SER A 21 -5.67 -21.37 27.79
C SER A 21 -6.41 -21.34 26.44
N CYS A 22 -7.75 -21.26 26.46
CA CYS A 22 -8.62 -21.48 25.29
C CYS A 22 -8.19 -20.73 24.01
N LYS A 23 -7.61 -19.53 24.16
CA LYS A 23 -7.04 -18.73 23.05
C LYS A 23 -5.88 -19.43 22.34
N ASN A 24 -4.98 -20.10 23.07
CA ASN A 24 -3.86 -20.86 22.48
C ASN A 24 -4.35 -22.10 21.72
N LEU A 25 -5.44 -22.73 22.19
CA LEU A 25 -6.03 -23.89 21.50
C LEU A 25 -6.71 -23.48 20.18
N GLU A 26 -7.39 -22.33 20.13
CA GLU A 26 -7.96 -21.79 18.90
C GLU A 26 -6.90 -21.38 17.88
N ILE A 27 -5.80 -20.76 18.34
CA ILE A 27 -4.65 -20.40 17.49
C ILE A 27 -3.98 -21.66 16.93
N LEU A 28 -3.82 -22.71 17.73
CA LEU A 28 -3.27 -23.99 17.26
C LEU A 28 -4.20 -24.64 16.25
N LYS A 29 -5.51 -24.71 16.51
CA LYS A 29 -6.49 -25.28 15.58
C LYS A 29 -6.53 -24.53 14.25
N SER A 30 -6.49 -23.19 14.27
CA SER A 30 -6.45 -22.39 13.03
C SER A 30 -5.14 -22.60 12.27
N SER A 31 -4.00 -22.65 12.95
CA SER A 31 -2.70 -22.97 12.35
C SER A 31 -2.67 -24.36 11.69
N PHE A 32 -3.20 -25.38 12.36
CA PHE A 32 -3.30 -26.74 11.80
C PHE A 32 -4.22 -26.78 10.58
N TYR A 33 -5.33 -26.05 10.61
CA TYR A 33 -6.23 -25.94 9.47
C TYR A 33 -5.53 -25.27 8.28
N GLU A 34 -4.87 -24.14 8.50
CA GLU A 34 -4.10 -23.45 7.45
C GLU A 34 -2.99 -24.33 6.86
N PHE A 35 -2.30 -25.11 7.70
CA PHE A 35 -1.30 -26.07 7.24
C PHE A 35 -1.93 -27.15 6.35
N LYS A 36 -3.04 -27.74 6.79
CA LYS A 36 -3.77 -28.78 6.03
C LYS A 36 -4.24 -28.23 4.68
N GLU A 37 -4.77 -27.02 4.64
CA GLU A 37 -5.21 -26.38 3.40
C GLU A 37 -4.05 -26.14 2.43
N LYS A 38 -2.93 -25.60 2.92
CA LYS A 38 -1.72 -25.39 2.10
C LYS A 38 -1.16 -26.71 1.57
N ALA A 39 -1.10 -27.75 2.40
CA ALA A 39 -0.63 -29.06 1.99
C ALA A 39 -1.55 -29.66 0.91
N SER A 40 -2.87 -29.57 1.10
CA SER A 40 -3.86 -30.04 0.13
C SER A 40 -3.73 -29.29 -1.20
N GLU A 41 -3.61 -27.96 -1.17
CA GLU A 41 -3.41 -27.15 -2.38
C GLU A 41 -2.11 -27.54 -3.10
N ARG A 42 -1.00 -27.70 -2.37
CA ARG A 42 0.28 -28.14 -2.93
C ARG A 42 0.20 -29.49 -3.61
N ILE A 43 -0.46 -30.46 -2.98
CA ILE A 43 -0.65 -31.80 -3.55
C ILE A 43 -1.49 -31.70 -4.82
N LYS A 44 -2.62 -30.99 -4.80
CA LYS A 44 -3.48 -30.82 -5.98
C LYS A 44 -2.74 -30.14 -7.14
N VAL A 45 -2.03 -29.04 -6.87
CA VAL A 45 -1.23 -28.35 -7.90
C VAL A 45 -0.16 -29.30 -8.47
N SER A 46 0.54 -30.06 -7.63
CA SER A 46 1.58 -31.01 -8.08
C SER A 46 0.97 -32.12 -8.95
N LEU A 47 -0.13 -32.73 -8.51
CA LEU A 47 -0.84 -33.78 -9.25
C LEU A 47 -1.39 -33.26 -10.58
N SER A 48 -1.83 -32.00 -10.64
CA SER A 48 -2.32 -31.37 -11.88
C SER A 48 -1.24 -31.24 -12.97
N ARG A 49 0.04 -31.34 -12.62
CA ARG A 49 1.17 -31.28 -13.56
C ARG A 49 1.52 -32.64 -14.16
N ILE A 50 1.04 -33.74 -13.60
CA ILE A 50 1.33 -35.10 -14.07
C ILE A 50 0.37 -35.45 -15.23
N PRO A 51 0.89 -35.84 -16.42
CA PRO A 51 0.07 -36.35 -17.51
C PRO A 51 -0.84 -37.50 -17.03
N PHE A 52 -2.03 -37.65 -17.61
CA PHE A 52 -3.08 -38.63 -17.23
C PHE A 52 -3.80 -38.38 -15.88
N ILE A 53 -3.12 -37.86 -14.85
CA ILE A 53 -3.76 -37.53 -13.57
C ILE A 53 -4.50 -36.18 -13.66
N LYS A 54 -3.97 -35.22 -14.43
CA LYS A 54 -4.52 -33.86 -14.52
C LYS A 54 -6.03 -33.79 -14.81
N LYS A 55 -6.59 -34.73 -15.58
CA LYS A 55 -8.02 -34.76 -15.93
C LYS A 55 -8.93 -35.09 -14.75
N HIS A 56 -8.36 -35.64 -13.68
CA HIS A 56 -9.06 -36.03 -12.45
C HIS A 56 -8.85 -35.02 -11.31
N ILE A 57 -8.07 -33.97 -11.53
CA ILE A 57 -7.77 -32.95 -10.52
C ILE A 57 -8.41 -31.63 -10.93
N THR A 58 -9.42 -31.20 -10.17
CA THR A 58 -10.01 -29.88 -10.31
C THR A 58 -9.29 -28.91 -9.37
N LEU A 59 -8.60 -27.93 -9.95
CA LEU A 59 -8.04 -26.80 -9.20
C LEU A 59 -9.14 -25.78 -8.88
N PRO A 60 -9.00 -25.01 -7.78
CA PRO A 60 -9.85 -23.84 -7.56
C PRO A 60 -9.75 -22.87 -8.75
N PRO A 61 -10.79 -22.07 -9.04
CA PRO A 61 -10.74 -21.07 -10.09
C PRO A 61 -9.71 -19.98 -9.75
N ALA A 62 -9.13 -19.38 -10.78
CA ALA A 62 -8.20 -18.28 -10.61
C ALA A 62 -8.95 -17.02 -10.12
N PRO A 63 -8.41 -16.27 -9.13
CA PRO A 63 -9.01 -15.02 -8.65
C PRO A 63 -8.71 -13.85 -9.60
N GLU A 64 -9.07 -13.97 -10.88
CA GLU A 64 -8.71 -13.03 -11.96
C GLU A 64 -9.13 -11.60 -11.67
N LYS A 65 -10.38 -11.38 -11.26
CA LYS A 65 -10.90 -10.05 -10.95
C LYS A 65 -10.07 -9.36 -9.86
N LEU A 66 -9.80 -10.07 -8.76
CA LEU A 66 -9.02 -9.54 -7.64
C LEU A 66 -7.56 -9.28 -8.04
N TYR A 67 -6.98 -10.15 -8.88
CA TYR A 67 -5.64 -9.95 -9.41
C TYR A 67 -5.56 -8.66 -10.24
N THR A 68 -6.48 -8.45 -11.18
CA THR A 68 -6.54 -7.24 -12.03
C THR A 68 -6.77 -5.99 -11.19
N GLU A 69 -7.74 -6.00 -10.28
CA GLU A 69 -7.99 -4.87 -9.36
C GLU A 69 -6.75 -4.50 -8.54
N THR A 70 -6.02 -5.52 -8.05
CA THR A 70 -4.81 -5.29 -7.25
C THR A 70 -3.69 -4.75 -8.14
N LYS A 71 -3.52 -5.27 -9.35
CA LYS A 71 -2.55 -4.77 -10.32
C LYS A 71 -2.79 -3.30 -10.66
N ASP A 72 -4.05 -2.92 -10.91
CA ASP A 72 -4.42 -1.54 -11.23
C ASP A 72 -4.09 -0.56 -10.09
N LEU A 73 -4.23 -1.00 -8.83
CA LEU A 73 -3.82 -0.21 -7.67
C LEU A 73 -2.30 -0.03 -7.59
N ILE A 74 -1.53 -1.10 -7.86
CA ILE A 74 -0.06 -1.04 -7.89
C ILE A 74 0.41 -0.09 -9.01
N ASP A 75 -0.23 -0.16 -10.18
CA ASP A 75 0.10 0.71 -11.32
C ASP A 75 -0.25 2.17 -11.03
N GLN A 76 -1.37 2.44 -10.34
CA GLN A 76 -1.67 3.79 -9.84
C GLN A 76 -0.61 4.29 -8.85
N LEU A 77 -0.19 3.47 -7.88
CA LEU A 77 0.84 3.87 -6.91
C LEU A 77 2.17 4.21 -7.60
N LYS A 78 2.54 3.48 -8.67
CA LYS A 78 3.71 3.82 -9.51
C LYS A 78 3.53 5.16 -10.22
N ALA A 79 2.37 5.39 -10.84
CA ALA A 79 2.08 6.65 -11.52
C ALA A 79 2.13 7.85 -10.57
N TYR A 80 1.67 7.65 -9.33
CA TYR A 80 1.77 8.65 -8.27
C TYR A 80 3.14 8.72 -7.59
N LYS A 81 4.16 8.01 -8.09
CA LYS A 81 5.51 7.98 -7.51
C LYS A 81 5.48 7.78 -5.99
N ALA A 82 4.64 6.85 -5.52
CA ALA A 82 4.43 6.63 -4.09
C ALA A 82 5.73 6.26 -3.35
N GLU A 83 6.72 5.71 -4.05
CA GLU A 83 8.06 5.42 -3.54
C GLU A 83 8.77 6.68 -3.00
N ASP A 84 8.61 7.82 -3.68
CA ASP A 84 9.29 9.07 -3.32
C ASP A 84 8.72 9.66 -2.01
N ILE A 85 7.46 9.35 -1.70
CA ILE A 85 6.71 9.95 -0.57
C ILE A 85 6.65 8.99 0.62
N PHE A 86 6.38 7.71 0.35
CA PHE A 86 6.11 6.67 1.35
C PHE A 86 6.93 5.40 1.07
N LYS A 87 8.26 5.55 0.95
CA LYS A 87 9.20 4.49 0.58
C LYS A 87 8.96 3.14 1.28
N ASP A 88 8.96 3.13 2.60
CA ASP A 88 8.85 1.89 3.40
C ASP A 88 7.48 1.21 3.28
N GLU A 89 6.41 2.00 3.11
CA GLU A 89 5.07 1.44 2.90
C GLU A 89 4.92 0.89 1.48
N TYR A 90 5.46 1.60 0.50
CA TYR A 90 5.47 1.19 -0.89
C TYR A 90 6.27 -0.12 -1.09
N GLU A 91 7.46 -0.22 -0.50
CA GLU A 91 8.28 -1.44 -0.55
C GLU A 91 7.55 -2.64 0.09
N ARG A 92 6.89 -2.44 1.24
CA ARG A 92 6.07 -3.48 1.87
C ARG A 92 4.93 -3.97 0.97
N VAL A 93 4.27 -3.05 0.27
CA VAL A 93 3.21 -3.38 -0.69
C VAL A 93 3.77 -4.18 -1.87
N LEU A 94 4.91 -3.76 -2.45
CA LEU A 94 5.54 -4.45 -3.57
C LEU A 94 6.02 -5.85 -3.21
N ASN A 95 6.65 -6.02 -2.05
CA ASN A 95 7.10 -7.33 -1.58
C ASN A 95 5.92 -8.30 -1.39
N ALA A 96 4.82 -7.81 -0.84
CA ALA A 96 3.60 -8.61 -0.70
C ALA A 96 2.95 -8.91 -2.06
N TRP A 97 2.99 -7.96 -3.00
CA TRP A 97 2.50 -8.13 -4.37
C TRP A 97 3.26 -9.21 -5.14
N GLU A 98 4.59 -9.19 -5.12
CA GLU A 98 5.41 -10.19 -5.81
C GLU A 98 5.16 -11.60 -5.26
N LYS A 99 5.01 -11.75 -3.94
CA LYS A 99 4.60 -13.01 -3.32
C LYS A 99 3.23 -13.49 -3.83
N ALA A 100 2.25 -12.59 -3.90
CA ALA A 100 0.91 -12.93 -4.38
C ALA A 100 0.92 -13.33 -5.87
N LYS A 101 1.73 -12.64 -6.68
CA LYS A 101 1.93 -12.90 -8.11
C LYS A 101 2.59 -14.26 -8.35
N GLU A 102 3.62 -14.60 -7.58
CA GLU A 102 4.28 -15.91 -7.65
C GLU A 102 3.28 -17.05 -7.35
N LEU A 103 2.47 -16.91 -6.29
CA LEU A 103 1.43 -17.89 -5.96
C LEU A 103 0.41 -18.05 -7.09
N TYR A 104 -0.01 -16.93 -7.68
CA TYR A 104 -0.97 -16.91 -8.79
C TYR A 104 -0.40 -17.61 -10.03
N GLN A 105 0.83 -17.27 -10.44
CA GLN A 105 1.52 -17.89 -11.59
C GLN A 105 1.71 -19.40 -11.42
N ASN A 106 1.98 -19.83 -10.19
CA ASN A 106 2.15 -21.25 -9.86
C ASN A 106 0.84 -22.03 -9.67
N LYS A 107 -0.32 -21.39 -9.89
CA LYS A 107 -1.68 -21.95 -9.73
C LYS A 107 -2.07 -22.29 -8.29
N TYR A 108 -1.38 -21.72 -7.31
CA TYR A 108 -1.79 -21.78 -5.90
C TYR A 108 -2.90 -20.74 -5.64
N TYR A 109 -4.04 -20.88 -6.34
CA TYR A 109 -5.05 -19.83 -6.43
C TYR A 109 -5.73 -19.47 -5.11
N LYS A 110 -5.89 -20.42 -4.18
CA LYS A 110 -6.48 -20.13 -2.86
C LYS A 110 -5.50 -19.35 -1.99
N SER A 111 -4.23 -19.76 -2.00
CA SER A 111 -3.17 -19.01 -1.32
C SER A 111 -2.96 -17.62 -1.96
N ALA A 112 -3.01 -17.55 -3.30
CA ALA A 112 -2.91 -16.29 -4.04
C ALA A 112 -4.06 -15.36 -3.68
N GLU A 113 -5.31 -15.84 -3.65
CA GLU A 113 -6.47 -15.02 -3.26
C GLU A 113 -6.31 -14.43 -1.85
N LYS A 114 -5.81 -15.22 -0.89
CA LYS A 114 -5.57 -14.76 0.49
C LYS A 114 -4.53 -13.63 0.53
N GLU A 115 -3.41 -13.78 -0.18
CA GLU A 115 -2.38 -12.73 -0.22
C GLU A 115 -2.84 -11.52 -1.03
N LEU A 116 -3.51 -11.72 -2.17
CA LEU A 116 -4.08 -10.64 -2.98
C LEU A 116 -5.06 -9.77 -2.18
N LYS A 117 -5.92 -10.36 -1.34
CA LYS A 117 -6.82 -9.60 -0.45
C LYS A 117 -6.05 -8.67 0.48
N LYS A 118 -4.91 -9.12 1.03
CA LYS A 118 -4.06 -8.28 1.89
C LYS A 118 -3.39 -7.17 1.07
N VAL A 119 -2.77 -7.52 -0.05
CA VAL A 119 -2.11 -6.55 -0.94
C VAL A 119 -3.08 -5.48 -1.40
N ASN A 120 -4.29 -5.87 -1.83
CA ASN A 120 -5.35 -4.96 -2.24
C ASN A 120 -5.69 -3.94 -1.14
N SER A 121 -5.87 -4.41 0.10
CA SER A 121 -6.14 -3.54 1.25
C SER A 121 -4.97 -2.59 1.55
N MET A 122 -3.74 -3.09 1.56
CA MET A 122 -2.55 -2.27 1.79
C MET A 122 -2.37 -1.23 0.68
N ALA A 123 -2.54 -1.62 -0.58
CA ALA A 123 -2.39 -0.74 -1.73
C ALA A 123 -3.47 0.35 -1.77
N LYS A 124 -4.74 0.02 -1.45
CA LYS A 124 -5.82 1.02 -1.30
C LYS A 124 -5.48 2.06 -0.24
N LYS A 125 -5.08 1.61 0.95
CA LYS A 125 -4.72 2.50 2.06
C LYS A 125 -3.55 3.42 1.69
N LEU A 126 -2.50 2.86 1.07
CA LEU A 126 -1.36 3.65 0.63
C LEU A 126 -1.76 4.67 -0.44
N LEU A 127 -2.62 4.29 -1.39
CA LEU A 127 -3.09 5.18 -2.44
C LEU A 127 -3.90 6.35 -1.88
N GLU A 128 -4.76 6.09 -0.89
CA GLU A 128 -5.49 7.13 -0.17
C GLU A 128 -4.55 8.10 0.53
N ASN A 129 -3.53 7.59 1.23
CA ASN A 129 -2.50 8.41 1.89
C ASN A 129 -1.75 9.30 0.88
N VAL A 130 -1.33 8.74 -0.26
CA VAL A 130 -0.62 9.47 -1.32
C VAL A 130 -1.50 10.58 -1.90
N LYS A 131 -2.77 10.30 -2.19
CA LYS A 131 -3.72 11.29 -2.70
C LYS A 131 -3.97 12.39 -1.68
N ALA A 132 -4.17 12.05 -0.41
CA ALA A 132 -4.38 13.01 0.67
C ALA A 132 -3.16 13.93 0.87
N TYR A 133 -1.95 13.37 0.83
CA TYR A 133 -0.71 14.13 0.90
C TYR A 133 -0.59 15.14 -0.24
N ARG A 134 -0.81 14.70 -1.49
CA ARG A 134 -0.77 15.59 -2.67
C ARG A 134 -1.81 16.70 -2.60
N GLU A 135 -3.04 16.39 -2.18
CA GLU A 135 -4.10 17.38 -2.02
C GLU A 135 -3.76 18.41 -0.93
N THR A 136 -3.09 17.97 0.14
CA THR A 136 -2.58 18.87 1.19
C THR A 136 -1.53 19.83 0.65
N LEU A 137 -0.57 19.33 -0.15
CA LEU A 137 0.44 20.17 -0.81
C LEU A 137 -0.22 21.18 -1.74
N LYS A 138 -1.14 20.73 -2.60
CA LYS A 138 -1.90 21.59 -3.52
C LYS A 138 -2.66 22.70 -2.80
N THR A 139 -3.41 22.33 -1.77
CA THR A 139 -4.20 23.28 -0.98
C THR A 139 -3.31 24.29 -0.26
N SER A 140 -2.20 23.84 0.32
CA SER A 140 -1.20 24.69 0.95
C SER A 140 -0.59 25.69 -0.04
N ALA A 141 -0.20 25.20 -1.22
CA ALA A 141 0.38 26.02 -2.28
C ALA A 141 -0.62 27.05 -2.80
N LEU A 142 -1.86 26.67 -3.09
CA LEU A 142 -2.94 27.59 -3.51
C LEU A 142 -3.21 28.67 -2.46
N LYS A 143 -3.20 28.32 -1.17
CA LYS A 143 -3.36 29.30 -0.08
C LYS A 143 -2.22 30.31 -0.06
N LYS A 144 -0.97 29.87 -0.26
CA LYS A 144 0.20 30.77 -0.37
C LYS A 144 0.14 31.63 -1.62
N TYR A 145 -0.21 31.06 -2.77
CA TYR A 145 -0.42 31.77 -4.03
C TYR A 145 -1.45 32.89 -3.88
N LYS A 146 -2.64 32.59 -3.31
CA LYS A 146 -3.69 33.61 -3.09
C LYS A 146 -3.24 34.76 -2.19
N LYS A 147 -2.35 34.51 -1.23
CA LYS A 147 -1.75 35.58 -0.42
C LYS A 147 -0.81 36.44 -1.27
N MET A 148 0.07 35.81 -2.04
CA MET A 148 1.02 36.49 -2.92
C MET A 148 0.31 37.34 -3.99
N GLU A 149 -0.74 36.79 -4.61
CA GLU A 149 -1.58 37.48 -5.59
C GLU A 149 -2.21 38.75 -5.00
N LYS A 150 -2.73 38.69 -3.76
CA LYS A 150 -3.26 39.88 -3.08
C LYS A 150 -2.19 40.95 -2.82
N ILE A 151 -0.97 40.55 -2.47
CA ILE A 151 0.15 41.50 -2.27
C ILE A 151 0.52 42.14 -3.62
N ALA A 152 0.74 41.33 -4.65
CA ALA A 152 1.05 41.77 -6.00
C ALA A 152 -0.01 42.74 -6.55
N GLN A 153 -1.30 42.46 -6.34
CA GLN A 153 -2.39 43.35 -6.75
C GLN A 153 -2.33 44.73 -6.07
N ARG A 154 -1.95 44.80 -4.80
CA ARG A 154 -1.78 46.09 -4.10
C ARG A 154 -0.61 46.87 -4.69
N VAL A 155 0.50 46.20 -4.96
CA VAL A 155 1.68 46.81 -5.58
C VAL A 155 1.37 47.32 -6.99
N LEU A 156 0.67 46.52 -7.80
CA LEU A 156 0.30 46.85 -9.18
C LEU A 156 -0.60 48.09 -9.29
N LYS A 157 -1.36 48.45 -8.26
CA LYS A 157 -2.15 49.70 -8.26
C LYS A 157 -1.28 50.95 -8.30
N ASN A 158 -0.06 50.87 -7.76
CA ASN A 158 0.83 52.03 -7.58
C ASN A 158 1.96 52.06 -8.61
N ILE A 159 2.18 50.99 -9.39
CA ILE A 159 3.22 50.93 -10.42
C ILE A 159 2.74 51.55 -11.73
N LYS A 160 3.48 52.58 -12.17
CA LYS A 160 3.29 53.24 -13.48
C LYS A 160 4.07 52.57 -14.62
N SER A 161 5.15 51.85 -14.33
CA SER A 161 5.99 51.19 -15.35
C SER A 161 5.32 49.93 -15.88
N GLU A 162 5.02 49.89 -17.18
CA GLU A 162 4.42 48.71 -17.82
C GLU A 162 5.35 47.50 -17.75
N LYS A 163 6.66 47.70 -17.91
CA LYS A 163 7.66 46.63 -17.77
C LYS A 163 7.56 45.93 -16.41
N LYS A 164 7.55 46.70 -15.32
CA LYS A 164 7.41 46.14 -13.96
C LYS A 164 6.05 45.47 -13.75
N ARG A 165 4.96 46.01 -14.33
CA ARG A 165 3.63 45.37 -14.26
C ARG A 165 3.63 44.00 -14.93
N LEU A 166 4.28 43.90 -16.09
CA LEU A 166 4.40 42.66 -16.85
C LEU A 166 5.25 41.62 -16.12
N GLU A 167 6.38 42.03 -15.53
CA GLU A 167 7.23 41.16 -14.70
C GLU A 167 6.46 40.53 -13.53
N ILE A 168 5.65 41.32 -12.81
CA ILE A 168 4.82 40.82 -11.71
C ILE A 168 3.75 39.84 -12.21
N LYS A 169 3.10 40.14 -13.35
CA LYS A 169 2.10 39.23 -13.94
C LYS A 169 2.72 37.90 -14.37
N LEU A 170 3.88 37.94 -15.02
CA LEU A 170 4.63 36.75 -15.42
C LEU A 170 5.05 35.92 -14.21
N TYR A 171 5.47 36.56 -13.13
CA TYR A 171 5.78 35.89 -11.88
C TYR A 171 4.57 35.16 -11.29
N LEU A 172 3.40 35.81 -11.20
CA LEU A 172 2.18 35.15 -10.74
C LEU A 172 1.78 33.98 -11.64
N TRP A 173 1.89 34.14 -12.97
CA TRP A 173 1.64 33.07 -13.92
C TRP A 173 2.60 31.88 -13.71
N LYS A 174 3.90 32.14 -13.52
CA LYS A 174 4.90 31.12 -13.21
C LYS A 174 4.53 30.36 -11.94
N LEU A 175 4.21 31.07 -10.85
CA LEU A 175 3.79 30.44 -9.59
C LEU A 175 2.56 29.54 -9.77
N LYS A 176 1.56 29.98 -10.55
CA LYS A 176 0.36 29.19 -10.82
C LYS A 176 0.70 27.91 -11.59
N ASN A 177 1.52 28.01 -12.63
CA ASN A 177 1.96 26.85 -13.41
C ASN A 177 2.72 25.84 -12.56
N LEU A 178 3.59 26.30 -11.66
CA LEU A 178 4.31 25.39 -10.76
C LEU A 178 3.36 24.58 -9.87
N ILE A 179 2.23 25.17 -9.44
CA ILE A 179 1.19 24.42 -8.71
C ILE A 179 0.49 23.41 -9.63
N GLU A 180 0.15 23.80 -10.86
CA GLU A 180 -0.53 22.92 -11.83
C GLU A 180 0.34 21.73 -12.25
N MET A 181 1.66 21.93 -12.33
CA MET A 181 2.64 20.88 -12.61
C MET A 181 3.04 20.07 -11.37
N GLU A 182 2.48 20.36 -10.20
CA GLU A 182 2.83 19.75 -8.91
C GLU A 182 4.32 19.94 -8.50
N GLU A 183 4.99 20.97 -9.02
CA GLU A 183 6.39 21.33 -8.73
C GLU A 183 6.49 22.19 -7.46
N TYR A 184 6.08 21.61 -6.32
CA TYR A 184 5.90 22.34 -5.07
C TYR A 184 7.20 22.88 -4.46
N ASP A 185 8.33 22.19 -4.65
CA ASP A 185 9.64 22.62 -4.14
C ASP A 185 10.15 23.85 -4.89
N GLU A 186 9.98 23.87 -6.21
CA GLU A 186 10.27 25.05 -7.03
C GLU A 186 9.32 26.20 -6.67
N PHE A 187 8.04 25.92 -6.50
CA PHE A 187 7.07 26.91 -6.04
C PHE A 187 7.47 27.55 -4.70
N GLN A 188 7.97 26.78 -3.73
CA GLN A 188 8.47 27.34 -2.46
C GLN A 188 9.71 28.22 -2.65
N ARG A 189 10.64 27.82 -3.51
CA ARG A 189 11.86 28.59 -3.81
C ARG A 189 11.52 29.92 -4.49
N GLU A 190 10.64 29.88 -5.49
CA GLU A 190 10.20 31.08 -6.21
C GLU A 190 9.43 32.05 -5.31
N LEU A 191 8.61 31.55 -4.39
CA LEU A 191 7.87 32.37 -3.43
C LEU A 191 8.75 33.27 -2.55
N GLN A 192 10.03 32.92 -2.34
CA GLN A 192 10.95 33.71 -1.52
C GLN A 192 11.53 34.93 -2.25
N ASN A 193 11.43 34.96 -3.58
CA ASN A 193 12.06 35.99 -4.41
C ASN A 193 11.04 36.71 -5.31
N PRO A 194 9.98 37.34 -4.73
CA PRO A 194 9.06 38.13 -5.54
C PRO A 194 9.79 39.32 -6.19
N PRO A 195 9.46 39.69 -7.43
CA PRO A 195 10.12 40.80 -8.13
C PRO A 195 9.63 42.20 -7.69
N PHE A 196 9.13 42.33 -6.45
CA PHE A 196 8.52 43.54 -5.90
C PHE A 196 8.60 43.63 -4.39
#